data_AF-A0AAJ6QEG4-F1
#
_entry.id   AF-A0AAJ6QEG4-F1
#
_cell.length_a   1.000
_cell.length_b   1.000
_cell.length_c   1.000
_cell.angle_alpha   90.00
_cell.angle_beta   90.00
_cell.angle_gamma   90.00
#
_symmetry.space_group_name_H-M   'P 1'
#
loop_
_entity.id
_entity.type
_entity.pdbx_description
1 polymer ?
#
loop_
_entity_poly.entity_id
_entity_poly.type
_entity_poly.pdbx_seq_one_letter_code
_entity_poly.pdbx_strand_id
1 'polypeptide(L)'
;MVPLEVALSRAIGARVRISTSPVASTIEGTLFTACPITNLVAINIAEEGKSQTGDYHVIPVSRIQSFQVLSLPPSSTDGAPFSDAVPPLHALDIRALKAREAAAVGKLQEGEARRGKGVTKEAQDLFDAFSRTMPARWDGTKIIVADAVSIAAPYRPDDCRPLVAGDTAALSRVRMVLEMERKKIELRNASATIGAGAAGQRKGG
;
A
#
# COMPACT_ATOMS: atom_id res chain seq x y z
N MET A 1 1.57 9.24 -45.93
CA MET A 1 0.75 8.53 -44.94
C MET A 1 1.24 8.97 -43.56
N VAL A 2 0.39 9.54 -42.70
CA VAL A 2 0.79 9.96 -41.34
C VAL A 2 0.86 8.70 -40.46
N PRO A 3 1.92 8.48 -39.67
CA PRO A 3 1.98 7.35 -38.74
C PRO A 3 0.80 7.38 -37.77
N LEU A 4 0.26 6.20 -37.44
CA LEU A 4 -0.92 6.07 -36.56
C LEU A 4 -0.72 6.77 -35.20
N GLU A 5 0.47 6.67 -34.62
CA GLU A 5 0.82 7.34 -33.35
C GLU A 5 0.74 8.87 -33.44
N VAL A 6 1.18 9.44 -34.57
CA VAL A 6 1.11 10.89 -34.83
C VAL A 6 -0.35 11.31 -35.06
N ALA A 7 -1.16 10.45 -35.68
CA ALA A 7 -2.59 10.71 -35.85
C ALA A 7 -3.34 10.66 -34.52
N LEU A 8 -3.06 9.67 -33.66
CA LEU A 8 -3.65 9.51 -32.33
C LEU A 8 -3.30 10.67 -31.42
N SER A 9 -2.03 11.06 -31.35
CA SER A 9 -1.58 12.19 -30.52
C SER A 9 -2.22 13.53 -30.96
N ARG A 10 -2.42 13.74 -32.26
CA ARG A 10 -3.11 14.93 -32.79
C ARG A 10 -4.62 14.93 -32.59
N ALA A 11 -5.22 13.77 -32.37
CA ALA A 11 -6.65 13.62 -32.20
C ALA A 11 -7.08 13.60 -30.72
N ILE A 12 -6.19 13.90 -29.76
CA ILE A 12 -6.55 13.98 -28.35
C ILE A 12 -7.66 15.03 -28.17
N GLY A 13 -8.70 14.67 -27.42
CA GLY A 13 -9.92 15.45 -27.24
C GLY A 13 -10.96 15.31 -28.38
N ALA A 14 -10.59 14.71 -29.51
CA ALA A 14 -11.52 14.42 -30.59
C ALA A 14 -12.43 13.24 -30.24
N ARG A 15 -13.63 13.21 -30.82
CA ARG A 15 -14.46 12.00 -30.81
C ARG A 15 -13.97 11.06 -31.90
N VAL A 16 -13.67 9.83 -31.53
CA VAL A 16 -13.03 8.84 -32.41
C VAL A 16 -13.78 7.51 -32.37
N ARG A 17 -13.69 6.78 -33.47
CA ARG A 17 -14.09 5.38 -33.60
C ARG A 17 -12.84 4.54 -33.80
N ILE A 18 -12.65 3.55 -32.92
CA ILE A 18 -11.52 2.61 -32.98
C ILE A 18 -12.08 1.20 -33.12
N SER A 19 -11.62 0.47 -34.15
CA SER A 19 -11.87 -0.97 -34.25
C SER A 19 -10.63 -1.74 -33.82
N THR A 20 -10.82 -2.77 -33.00
CA THR A 20 -9.72 -3.57 -32.44
C THR A 20 -9.68 -5.01 -32.99
N SER A 21 -8.49 -5.61 -32.92
CA SER A 21 -8.18 -6.99 -33.33
C SER A 21 -7.23 -7.62 -32.29
N PRO A 22 -7.26 -8.95 -32.03
CA PRO A 22 -8.03 -10.02 -32.70
C PRO A 22 -9.48 -10.16 -32.25
N VAL A 23 -9.86 -9.54 -31.13
CA VAL A 23 -11.26 -9.49 -30.69
C VAL A 23 -11.90 -8.30 -31.39
N ALA A 24 -12.76 -8.56 -32.37
CA ALA A 24 -13.45 -7.51 -33.11
C ALA A 24 -14.39 -6.75 -32.17
N SER A 25 -13.96 -5.56 -31.75
CA SER A 25 -14.80 -4.60 -31.05
C SER A 25 -14.65 -3.24 -31.70
N THR A 26 -15.76 -2.51 -31.82
CA THR A 26 -15.75 -1.12 -32.26
C THR A 26 -16.14 -0.27 -31.08
N ILE A 27 -15.24 0.64 -30.71
CA ILE A 27 -15.36 1.50 -29.55
C ILE A 27 -15.42 2.94 -30.05
N GLU A 28 -16.44 3.65 -29.62
CA GLU A 28 -16.65 5.06 -29.93
C GLU A 28 -16.61 5.88 -28.66
N GLY A 29 -15.95 7.02 -28.72
CA GLY A 29 -15.85 7.89 -27.55
C GLY A 29 -14.86 9.02 -27.76
N THR A 30 -14.60 9.75 -26.68
CA THR A 30 -13.64 10.87 -26.70
C THR A 30 -12.24 10.35 -26.39
N LEU A 31 -11.28 10.63 -27.27
CA LEU A 31 -9.89 10.24 -27.06
C LEU A 31 -9.30 11.05 -25.90
N PHE A 32 -9.07 10.41 -24.76
CA PHE A 32 -8.58 11.09 -23.56
C PHE A 32 -7.07 11.26 -23.59
N THR A 33 -6.32 10.22 -23.95
CA THR A 33 -4.86 10.30 -24.08
C THR A 33 -4.32 9.21 -25.01
N ALA A 34 -3.18 9.49 -25.62
CA ALA A 34 -2.36 8.54 -26.37
C ALA A 34 -0.92 8.63 -25.85
N CYS A 35 -0.44 7.58 -25.20
CA CYS A 35 0.89 7.58 -24.58
C CYS A 35 1.91 6.89 -25.50
N PRO A 36 2.92 7.62 -26.01
CA PRO A 36 3.95 7.03 -26.89
C PRO A 36 4.95 6.14 -26.13
N ILE A 37 5.04 6.26 -24.80
CA ILE A 37 5.96 5.45 -23.99
C ILE A 37 5.35 4.08 -23.70
N THR A 38 4.08 4.04 -23.30
CA THR A 38 3.40 2.79 -22.95
C THR A 38 2.68 2.16 -24.13
N ASN A 39 2.58 2.85 -25.27
CA ASN A 39 1.82 2.42 -26.46
C ASN A 39 0.36 2.05 -26.13
N LEU A 40 -0.25 2.85 -25.26
CA LEU A 40 -1.64 2.72 -24.85
C LEU A 40 -2.44 3.97 -25.23
N VAL A 41 -3.69 3.75 -25.57
CA VAL A 41 -4.70 4.76 -25.82
C VAL A 41 -5.83 4.60 -24.82
N ALA A 42 -6.31 5.69 -24.24
CA ALA A 42 -7.51 5.68 -23.39
C ALA A 42 -8.64 6.45 -24.06
N ILE A 43 -9.81 5.82 -24.18
CA ILE A 43 -11.03 6.42 -24.72
C ILE A 43 -12.06 6.48 -23.62
N ASN A 44 -12.72 7.63 -23.45
CA ASN A 44 -13.91 7.74 -22.61
C ASN A 44 -15.15 7.37 -23.43
N ILE A 45 -15.88 6.33 -23.01
CA ILE A 45 -17.06 5.79 -23.73
C ILE A 45 -18.38 6.33 -23.15
N ALA A 46 -18.34 7.31 -22.24
CA ALA A 46 -19.56 7.89 -21.67
C ALA A 46 -20.53 8.40 -22.75
N GLU A 47 -21.81 8.00 -22.62
CA GLU A 47 -22.88 8.38 -23.55
C GLU A 47 -23.12 9.90 -23.58
N GLU A 48 -23.43 10.42 -24.76
CA GLU A 48 -23.77 11.84 -24.95
C GLU A 48 -24.97 12.24 -24.08
N GLY A 49 -24.76 13.16 -23.14
CA GLY A 49 -25.80 13.70 -22.26
C GLY A 49 -25.76 13.24 -20.81
N LYS A 50 -24.98 12.20 -20.46
CA LYS A 50 -24.64 11.90 -19.07
C LYS A 50 -23.30 12.57 -18.78
N SER A 51 -23.26 13.44 -17.76
CA SER A 51 -22.02 14.06 -17.26
C SER A 51 -20.93 12.99 -17.23
N GLN A 52 -19.90 13.16 -18.08
CA GLN A 52 -18.83 12.20 -18.42
C GLN A 52 -18.45 11.32 -17.22
N THR A 53 -19.18 10.24 -16.98
CA THR A 53 -18.87 9.24 -15.97
C THR A 53 -17.56 8.61 -16.40
N GLY A 54 -16.58 8.47 -15.52
CA GLY A 54 -15.22 8.05 -15.84
C GLY A 54 -15.08 6.59 -16.31
N ASP A 55 -15.83 6.21 -17.34
CA ASP A 55 -15.76 4.91 -18.00
C ASP A 55 -14.74 4.99 -19.13
N TYR A 56 -13.51 4.59 -18.80
CA TYR A 56 -12.38 4.63 -19.70
C TYR A 56 -12.01 3.24 -20.16
N HIS A 57 -11.84 3.08 -21.46
CA HIS A 57 -11.33 1.86 -22.05
C HIS A 57 -9.90 2.09 -22.53
N VAL A 58 -8.98 1.29 -22.01
CA VAL A 58 -7.55 1.36 -22.34
C VAL A 58 -7.23 0.30 -23.38
N ILE A 59 -6.70 0.73 -24.52
CA ILE A 59 -6.45 -0.10 -25.70
C ILE A 59 -4.97 0.01 -26.09
N PRO A 60 -4.24 -1.11 -26.19
CA PRO A 60 -2.91 -1.11 -26.79
C PRO A 60 -2.96 -0.68 -28.25
N VAL A 61 -2.05 0.22 -28.67
CA VAL A 61 -1.99 0.71 -30.05
C VAL A 61 -1.83 -0.43 -31.06
N SER A 62 -1.12 -1.50 -30.69
CA SER A 62 -0.94 -2.71 -31.51
C SER A 62 -2.23 -3.48 -31.80
N ARG A 63 -3.29 -3.27 -31.01
CA ARG A 63 -4.60 -3.90 -31.24
C ARG A 63 -5.51 -3.05 -32.12
N ILE A 64 -5.13 -1.82 -32.43
CA ILE A 64 -5.94 -0.91 -33.26
C ILE A 64 -5.81 -1.36 -34.72
N GLN A 65 -6.92 -1.81 -35.29
CA GLN A 65 -7.01 -2.18 -36.70
C GLN A 65 -7.38 -0.96 -37.55
N SER A 66 -8.30 -0.12 -37.07
CA SER A 66 -8.71 1.10 -37.76
C SER A 66 -8.98 2.22 -36.77
N PHE A 67 -8.77 3.45 -37.23
CA PHE A 67 -8.93 4.68 -36.47
C PHE A 67 -9.61 5.72 -37.36
N GLN A 68 -10.74 6.27 -36.89
CA GLN A 68 -11.49 7.30 -37.58
C GLN A 68 -11.86 8.43 -36.62
N VAL A 69 -11.59 9.67 -37.01
CA VAL A 69 -12.06 10.86 -36.29
C VAL A 69 -13.49 11.17 -36.73
N LEU A 70 -14.40 11.23 -35.77
CA LEU A 70 -15.82 11.53 -35.99
C LEU A 70 -16.11 13.03 -35.82
N SER A 71 -15.52 13.66 -34.80
CA SER A 71 -15.61 15.10 -34.58
C SER A 71 -14.33 15.63 -33.94
N LEU A 72 -13.95 16.85 -34.31
CA LEU A 72 -12.81 17.54 -33.70
C LEU A 72 -13.12 17.92 -32.25
N PRO A 73 -12.08 18.07 -31.39
CA PRO A 73 -12.28 18.63 -30.06
C PRO A 73 -12.95 20.01 -30.18
N PRO A 74 -13.80 20.40 -29.22
CA PRO A 74 -14.22 21.79 -29.12
C PRO A 74 -12.94 22.64 -29.05
N SER A 75 -12.83 23.67 -29.88
CA SER A 75 -11.64 24.52 -29.94
C SER A 75 -11.37 25.10 -28.55
N SER A 76 -10.39 24.53 -27.85
CA SER A 76 -9.83 25.17 -26.68
C SER A 76 -9.15 26.44 -27.17
N THR A 77 -9.82 27.58 -27.02
CA THR A 77 -9.14 28.87 -27.10
C THR A 77 -7.95 28.81 -26.15
N ASP A 78 -6.75 29.14 -26.64
CA ASP A 78 -5.57 29.30 -25.79
C ASP A 78 -5.95 30.18 -24.59
N GLY A 79 -5.92 29.60 -23.38
CA GLY A 79 -6.33 30.28 -22.14
C GLY A 79 -7.69 29.89 -21.55
N ALA A 80 -8.36 28.84 -22.05
CA ALA A 80 -9.57 28.33 -21.39
C ALA A 80 -9.26 27.93 -19.92
N PRO A 81 -10.07 28.39 -18.94
CA PRO A 81 -9.86 28.04 -17.53
C PRO A 81 -10.01 26.53 -17.31
N PHE A 82 -9.30 25.98 -16.32
CA PHE A 82 -9.37 24.54 -15.96
C PHE A 82 -10.79 24.06 -15.61
N SER A 83 -11.74 24.98 -15.36
CA SER A 83 -13.17 24.67 -15.21
C SER A 83 -13.80 24.05 -16.46
N ASP A 84 -13.23 24.35 -17.63
CA ASP A 84 -13.77 23.95 -18.94
C ASP A 84 -13.03 22.71 -19.47
N ALA A 85 -12.16 22.11 -18.65
CA ALA A 85 -11.54 20.84 -18.95
C ALA A 85 -12.62 19.76 -19.12
N VAL A 86 -12.52 18.98 -20.19
CA VAL A 86 -13.37 17.81 -20.44
C VAL A 86 -12.47 16.59 -20.32
N PRO A 87 -12.64 15.75 -19.28
CA PRO A 87 -13.65 15.79 -18.23
C PRO A 87 -13.38 16.85 -17.15
N PRO A 88 -14.42 17.30 -16.42
CA PRO A 88 -14.29 18.32 -15.39
C PRO A 88 -13.34 17.85 -14.29
N LEU A 89 -12.30 18.66 -14.04
CA LEU A 89 -11.37 18.43 -12.95
C LEU A 89 -12.04 18.81 -11.63
N HIS A 90 -12.29 17.81 -10.78
CA HIS A 90 -12.84 18.04 -9.45
C HIS A 90 -11.73 18.55 -8.52
N ALA A 91 -12.08 19.51 -7.65
CA ALA A 91 -11.17 19.95 -6.61
C ALA A 91 -10.81 18.77 -5.70
N LEU A 92 -9.52 18.51 -5.52
CA LEU A 92 -9.05 17.52 -4.58
C LEU A 92 -9.29 18.01 -3.15
N ASP A 93 -9.85 17.17 -2.29
CA ASP A 93 -9.91 17.46 -0.86
C ASP A 93 -8.52 17.35 -0.23
N ILE A 94 -7.80 18.46 -0.24
CA ILE A 94 -6.45 18.58 0.33
C ILE A 94 -6.44 18.21 1.81
N ARG A 95 -7.54 18.43 2.56
CA ARG A 95 -7.60 18.11 3.99
C ARG A 95 -7.64 16.60 4.18
N ALA A 96 -8.48 15.90 3.42
CA ALA A 96 -8.54 14.44 3.46
C ALA A 96 -7.21 13.80 3.03
N LEU A 97 -6.54 14.36 2.02
CA LEU A 97 -5.24 13.89 1.58
C LEU A 97 -4.16 14.05 2.66
N LYS A 98 -4.09 15.22 3.31
CA LYS A 98 -3.17 15.46 4.43
C LYS A 98 -3.45 14.56 5.64
N ALA A 99 -4.72 14.30 5.94
CA ALA A 99 -5.10 13.38 7.02
C ALA A 99 -4.63 11.95 6.71
N ARG A 100 -4.80 11.50 5.46
CA ARG A 100 -4.32 10.18 5.01
C ARG A 100 -2.80 10.07 5.06
N GLU A 101 -2.09 11.12 4.66
CA GLU A 101 -0.64 11.21 4.76
C GLU A 101 -0.18 11.10 6.21
N ALA A 102 -0.73 11.92 7.11
CA ALA A 102 -0.38 11.91 8.53
C ALA A 102 -0.64 10.54 9.17
N ALA A 103 -1.75 9.88 8.84
CA ALA A 103 -2.05 8.54 9.33
C ALA A 103 -1.05 7.49 8.83
N ALA A 104 -0.63 7.57 7.56
CA ALA A 104 0.38 6.68 7.00
C ALA A 104 1.75 6.87 7.66
N VAL A 105 2.16 8.13 7.89
CA VAL A 105 3.40 8.46 8.59
C VAL A 105 3.35 7.97 10.04
N GLY A 106 2.25 8.19 10.75
CA GLY A 106 2.06 7.72 12.13
C GLY A 106 2.19 6.20 12.23
N LYS A 107 1.55 5.45 11.33
CA LYS A 107 1.65 3.98 11.29
C LYS A 107 3.09 3.50 11.04
N LEU A 108 3.83 4.18 10.16
CA LEU A 108 5.24 3.85 9.91
C LEU A 108 6.09 4.14 11.15
N GLN A 109 5.92 5.30 11.77
CA GLN A 109 6.61 5.67 13.00
C GLN A 109 6.32 4.70 14.14
N GLU A 110 5.07 4.28 14.32
CA GLU A 110 4.69 3.24 15.29
C GLU A 110 5.38 1.90 14.99
N GLY A 111 5.42 1.48 13.72
CA GLY A 111 6.13 0.28 13.30
C GLY A 111 7.64 0.35 13.56
N GLU A 112 8.24 1.51 13.32
CA GLU A 112 9.66 1.74 13.61
C GLU A 112 9.95 1.79 15.11
N ALA A 113 9.08 2.41 15.91
CA ALA A 113 9.20 2.49 17.35
C ALA A 113 9.07 1.11 18.02
N ARG A 114 8.36 0.17 17.40
CA ARG A 114 8.25 -1.22 17.85
C ARG A 114 9.42 -2.10 17.40
N ARG A 115 10.22 -1.66 16.42
CA ARG A 115 11.37 -2.43 15.89
C ARG A 115 12.60 -2.21 16.76
N GLY A 116 13.05 -3.24 17.46
CA GLY A 116 14.29 -3.21 18.22
C GLY A 116 15.51 -3.11 17.30
N LYS A 117 16.42 -2.17 17.59
CA LYS A 117 17.66 -1.97 16.82
C LYS A 117 18.81 -2.70 17.50
N GLY A 118 19.44 -3.65 16.80
CA GLY A 118 20.55 -4.44 17.34
C GLY A 118 20.13 -5.48 18.39
N VAL A 119 18.86 -5.90 18.39
CA VAL A 119 18.32 -6.91 19.31
C VAL A 119 18.17 -8.26 18.61
N THR A 120 18.13 -9.35 19.39
CA THR A 120 17.89 -10.70 18.85
C THR A 120 16.42 -10.88 18.46
N LYS A 121 16.14 -11.89 17.63
CA LYS A 121 14.76 -12.27 17.30
C LYS A 121 13.93 -12.61 18.53
N GLU A 122 14.53 -13.30 19.51
CA GLU A 122 13.90 -13.61 20.78
C GLU A 122 13.50 -12.34 21.55
N ALA A 123 14.38 -11.33 21.60
CA ALA A 123 14.07 -10.07 22.24
C ALA A 123 12.91 -9.33 21.56
N GLN A 124 12.87 -9.34 20.22
CA GLN A 124 11.75 -8.76 19.47
C GLN A 124 10.44 -9.53 19.74
N ASP A 125 10.47 -10.87 19.73
CA ASP A 125 9.31 -11.70 20.05
C ASP A 125 8.76 -11.42 21.46
N LEU A 126 9.64 -11.22 22.44
CA LEU A 126 9.28 -10.82 23.80
C LEU A 126 8.66 -9.42 23.83
N PHE A 127 9.25 -8.45 23.14
CA PHE A 127 8.70 -7.10 23.04
C PHE A 127 7.29 -7.09 22.41
N ASP A 128 7.11 -7.82 21.32
CA ASP A 128 5.82 -7.95 20.63
C ASP A 128 4.79 -8.63 21.53
N ALA A 129 5.22 -9.63 22.31
CA ALA A 129 4.37 -10.30 23.28
C ALA A 129 3.88 -9.36 24.39
N PHE A 130 4.79 -8.57 24.98
CA PHE A 130 4.42 -7.55 25.97
C PHE A 130 3.50 -6.50 25.39
N SER A 131 3.80 -5.98 24.19
CA SER A 131 3.03 -4.94 23.51
C SER A 131 1.57 -5.32 23.25
N ARG A 132 1.21 -6.62 23.31
CA ARG A 132 -0.18 -7.09 23.21
C ARG A 132 -0.98 -6.92 24.50
N THR A 133 -0.33 -6.93 25.66
CA THR A 133 -0.99 -6.98 26.96
C THR A 133 -0.73 -5.75 27.82
N MET A 134 0.40 -5.09 27.61
CA MET A 134 0.85 -3.93 28.38
C MET A 134 1.59 -2.94 27.45
N PRO A 135 1.59 -1.63 27.78
CA PRO A 135 2.43 -0.66 27.09
C PRO A 135 3.90 -1.08 27.17
N ALA A 136 4.59 -1.13 26.04
CA ALA A 136 6.02 -1.44 25.99
C ALA A 136 6.73 -0.52 25.00
N ARG A 137 7.98 -0.16 25.32
CA ARG A 137 8.88 0.58 24.41
C ARG A 137 10.31 0.06 24.50
N TRP A 138 11.09 0.34 23.48
CA TRP A 138 12.53 0.14 23.50
C TRP A 138 13.24 1.31 24.20
N ASP A 139 14.24 0.98 25.02
CA ASP A 139 15.25 1.91 25.54
C ASP A 139 16.64 1.36 25.17
N GLY A 140 17.17 1.81 24.04
CA GLY A 140 18.31 1.17 23.39
C GLY A 140 17.98 -0.29 23.03
N THR A 141 18.65 -1.23 23.69
CA THR A 141 18.36 -2.68 23.59
C THR A 141 17.46 -3.19 24.70
N LYS A 142 17.14 -2.39 25.72
CA LYS A 142 16.28 -2.80 26.84
C LYS A 142 14.81 -2.68 26.47
N ILE A 143 13.98 -3.54 27.05
CA ILE A 143 12.52 -3.45 26.95
C ILE A 143 12.02 -2.74 28.21
N ILE A 144 11.29 -1.65 28.05
CA ILE A 144 10.59 -0.98 29.13
C ILE A 144 9.11 -1.37 29.06
N VAL A 145 8.61 -1.98 30.14
CA VAL A 145 7.23 -2.47 30.24
C VAL A 145 6.47 -1.65 31.27
N ALA A 146 5.27 -1.21 30.88
CA ALA A 146 4.33 -0.43 31.70
C ALA A 146 4.95 0.82 32.36
N ASP A 147 5.98 1.41 31.75
CA ASP A 147 6.75 2.53 32.31
C ASP A 147 7.38 2.28 33.70
N ALA A 148 7.34 1.04 34.18
CA ALA A 148 7.67 0.70 35.56
C ALA A 148 8.82 -0.30 35.67
N VAL A 149 9.04 -1.15 34.65
CA VAL A 149 10.04 -2.22 34.70
C VAL A 149 10.90 -2.19 33.44
N SER A 150 12.21 -2.26 33.64
CA SER A 150 13.19 -2.45 32.57
C SER A 150 13.67 -3.90 32.53
N ILE A 151 13.81 -4.45 31.33
CA ILE A 151 14.33 -5.80 31.08
C ILE A 151 15.52 -5.66 30.13
N ALA A 152 16.71 -5.95 30.64
CA ALA A 152 17.94 -5.93 29.85
C ALA A 152 18.27 -7.32 29.30
N ALA A 153 19.09 -7.40 28.25
CA ALA A 153 19.67 -8.66 27.81
C ALA A 153 20.42 -9.35 28.97
N PRO A 154 20.30 -10.68 29.16
CA PRO A 154 19.70 -11.70 28.29
C PRO A 154 18.17 -11.92 28.43
N TYR A 155 17.43 -10.95 28.96
CA TYR A 155 15.96 -10.93 29.07
C TYR A 155 15.39 -12.09 29.90
N ARG A 156 16.04 -12.38 31.04
CA ARG A 156 15.55 -13.35 32.03
C ARG A 156 14.72 -12.64 33.09
N PRO A 157 13.86 -13.37 33.85
CA PRO A 157 13.11 -12.79 34.97
C PRO A 157 13.99 -12.09 36.00
N ASP A 158 15.22 -12.58 36.20
CA ASP A 158 16.21 -12.00 37.11
C ASP A 158 16.77 -10.65 36.61
N ASP A 159 16.71 -10.42 35.30
CA ASP A 159 17.19 -9.18 34.65
C ASP A 159 16.14 -8.05 34.72
N CYS A 160 14.93 -8.34 35.22
CA CYS A 160 13.90 -7.33 35.45
C CYS A 160 14.30 -6.41 36.62
N ARG A 161 14.39 -5.11 36.34
CA ARG A 161 14.67 -4.05 37.33
C ARG A 161 13.54 -3.03 37.36
N PRO A 162 13.08 -2.61 38.55
CA PRO A 162 12.08 -1.56 38.65
C PRO A 162 12.71 -0.21 38.28
N LEU A 163 11.99 0.64 37.56
CA LEU A 163 12.39 2.00 37.22
C LEU A 163 12.15 2.96 38.38
N VAL A 164 11.11 2.71 39.17
CA VAL A 164 10.76 3.48 40.37
C VAL A 164 10.98 2.61 41.61
N ALA A 165 11.74 3.12 42.57
CA ALA A 165 11.98 2.43 43.83
C ALA A 165 10.66 2.18 44.58
N GLY A 166 10.38 0.93 44.94
CA GLY A 166 9.19 0.54 45.70
C GLY A 166 8.07 -0.13 44.89
N ASP A 167 8.12 -0.11 43.56
CA ASP A 167 7.11 -0.78 42.72
C ASP A 167 7.40 -2.28 42.53
N THR A 168 7.28 -3.03 43.63
CA THR A 168 7.49 -4.48 43.65
C THR A 168 6.34 -5.25 43.01
N ALA A 169 5.14 -4.66 42.98
CA ALA A 169 3.95 -5.26 42.40
C ALA A 169 4.03 -5.32 40.87
N ALA A 170 4.42 -4.22 40.21
CA ALA A 170 4.63 -4.22 38.76
C ALA A 170 5.76 -5.17 38.37
N LEU A 171 6.86 -5.19 39.13
CA LEU A 171 7.98 -6.10 38.90
C LEU A 171 7.58 -7.57 38.98
N SER A 172 6.81 -7.96 40.01
CA SER A 172 6.30 -9.34 40.15
C SER A 172 5.41 -9.73 38.96
N ARG A 173 4.50 -8.84 38.56
CA ARG A 173 3.61 -9.06 37.41
C ARG A 173 4.40 -9.24 36.11
N VAL A 174 5.37 -8.36 35.83
CA VAL A 174 6.18 -8.41 34.61
C VAL A 174 7.04 -9.68 34.58
N ARG A 175 7.62 -10.10 35.71
CA ARG A 175 8.34 -11.39 35.80
C ARG A 175 7.46 -12.58 35.47
N MET A 176 6.26 -12.64 36.05
CA MET A 176 5.30 -13.71 35.78
C MET A 176 4.90 -13.76 34.30
N VAL A 177 4.61 -12.60 33.69
CA VAL A 177 4.28 -12.52 32.25
C VAL A 177 5.48 -12.93 31.39
N LEU A 178 6.70 -12.53 31.76
CA LEU A 178 7.92 -12.90 31.03
C LEU A 178 8.13 -14.41 31.01
N GLU A 179 7.99 -15.08 32.14
CA GLU A 179 8.10 -16.55 32.23
C GLU A 179 7.07 -17.25 31.34
N MET A 180 5.82 -16.78 31.39
CA MET A 180 4.73 -17.33 30.59
C MET A 180 4.96 -17.15 29.09
N GLU A 181 5.37 -15.95 28.65
CA GLU A 181 5.63 -15.68 27.23
C GLU A 181 6.87 -16.42 26.72
N ARG A 182 7.94 -16.55 27.53
CA ARG A 182 9.10 -17.38 27.17
C ARG A 182 8.70 -18.84 26.94
N LYS A 183 7.95 -19.43 27.87
CA LYS A 183 7.46 -20.81 27.74
C LYS A 183 6.57 -20.98 26.50
N LYS A 184 5.74 -19.99 26.20
CA LYS A 184 4.88 -19.98 25.01
C LYS A 184 5.69 -19.87 23.70
N ILE A 185 6.74 -19.04 23.67
CA ILE A 185 7.65 -18.91 22.54
C ILE A 185 8.43 -20.21 22.33
N GLU A 186 8.94 -20.84 23.39
CA GLU A 186 9.61 -22.14 23.33
C GLU A 186 8.71 -23.23 22.73
N LEU A 187 7.47 -23.35 23.23
CA LEU A 187 6.49 -24.29 22.69
C LEU A 187 6.19 -24.01 21.21
N ARG A 188 6.00 -22.74 20.84
CA ARG A 188 5.77 -22.33 19.44
C ARG A 188 6.95 -22.68 18.54
N ASN A 189 8.18 -22.45 18.99
CA ASN A 189 9.40 -22.75 18.25
C ASN A 189 9.60 -24.26 18.09
N ALA A 190 9.30 -25.04 19.13
CA ALA A 190 9.31 -26.51 19.06
C ALA A 190 8.27 -27.02 18.04
N SER A 191 7.04 -26.50 18.07
CA SER A 191 6.00 -26.88 17.09
C SER A 191 6.35 -26.49 15.66
N ALA A 192 6.95 -25.31 15.44
CA ALA A 192 7.40 -24.88 14.11
C ALA A 192 8.49 -25.79 13.54
N THR A 193 9.40 -26.26 14.40
CA THR A 193 10.49 -27.19 14.02
C THR A 193 9.95 -28.56 13.60
N ILE A 194 8.95 -29.07 14.33
CA ILE A 194 8.29 -30.35 14.01
C ILE A 194 7.48 -30.25 12.70
N GLY A 195 6.77 -29.13 12.48
CA GLY A 195 5.99 -28.89 11.26
C GLY A 195 6.83 -28.78 9.98
N ALA A 196 8.02 -28.20 10.07
CA ALA A 196 8.95 -28.11 8.93
C ALA A 196 9.52 -29.48 8.52
N GLY A 197 9.76 -30.38 9.47
CA GLY A 197 10.21 -31.75 9.20
C GLY A 197 9.18 -32.60 8.46
N ALA A 198 7.88 -32.41 8.73
CA ALA A 198 6.81 -33.15 8.08
C ALA A 198 6.52 -32.71 6.63
N ALA A 199 6.83 -31.45 6.27
CA ALA A 199 6.60 -30.92 4.92
C ALA A 199 7.65 -31.38 3.89
N GLY A 200 8.83 -31.85 4.34
CA GLY A 200 9.94 -32.29 3.47
C GLY A 200 9.79 -33.70 2.87
N GLN A 201 8.83 -34.52 3.31
CA GLN A 201 8.74 -35.94 2.91
C GLN A 201 7.75 -36.20 1.75
N ARG A 202 7.18 -35.17 1.11
CA ARG A 202 6.19 -35.32 0.04
C ARG A 202 6.64 -34.74 -1.29
N LYS A 203 7.55 -35.45 -1.98
CA LYS A 203 7.57 -35.66 -3.45
C LYS A 203 8.91 -36.28 -3.88
N GLY A 204 8.93 -37.60 -3.99
CA GLY A 204 9.77 -38.32 -4.94
C GLY A 204 8.82 -39.17 -5.77
N GLY A 205 8.62 -38.77 -7.02
CA GLY A 205 7.93 -39.57 -8.03
C GLY A 205 8.87 -40.54 -8.70
#